data_AF-A0A931YX09-F1
#
_entry.id   AF-A0A931YX09-F1
#
_cell.length_a   1.000
_cell.length_b   1.000
_cell.length_c   1.000
_cell.angle_alpha   90.00
_cell.angle_beta   90.00
_cell.angle_gamma   90.00
#
_symmetry.space_group_name_H-M   'P 1'
#
loop_
_entity.id
_entity.type
_entity.pdbx_description
1 polymer ?
#
loop_
_entity_poly.entity_id
_entity_poly.type
_entity_poly.pdbx_seq_one_letter_code
_entity_poly.pdbx_strand_id
1 'polypeptide(L)'
;MAAIRALAVVLAVAVGTAHAVVPQVPTAEWLLDQVKILSAADTEGRGSGTPGADRAARHIATQFRAAGLTPGGDRGTYFQSFSVPTGIRLGPANALALLGPAPRALVLGADFTPLAVSADGVEEGDVVFAGYGITAPGLGWDDYAGL
;
A
#
# COMPACT_ATOMS: atom_id res chain seq x y z
N MET A 1 6.77 -69.84 -6.52
CA MET A 1 6.64 -68.63 -7.38
C MET A 1 5.21 -68.05 -7.39
N ALA A 2 4.47 -68.10 -6.28
CA ALA A 2 3.11 -67.55 -6.18
C ALA A 2 3.06 -66.21 -5.40
N ALA A 3 4.04 -65.97 -4.51
CA ALA A 3 4.09 -64.77 -3.66
C ALA A 3 4.45 -63.47 -4.41
N ILE A 4 5.12 -63.57 -5.56
CA ILE A 4 5.58 -62.39 -6.32
C ILE A 4 4.43 -61.76 -7.14
N ARG A 5 3.36 -62.51 -7.45
CA ARG A 5 2.21 -61.99 -8.22
C ARG A 5 1.22 -61.19 -7.38
N ALA A 6 1.15 -61.42 -6.07
CA ALA A 6 0.24 -60.69 -5.18
C ALA A 6 0.71 -59.25 -4.87
N LEU A 7 2.03 -59.01 -4.88
CA LEU A 7 2.61 -57.71 -4.58
C LEU A 7 2.43 -56.69 -5.72
N ALA A 8 2.28 -57.16 -6.96
CA ALA A 8 2.06 -56.31 -8.13
C ALA A 8 0.62 -55.75 -8.20
N VAL A 9 -0.36 -56.41 -7.57
CA VAL A 9 -1.77 -55.97 -7.61
C VAL A 9 -2.04 -54.89 -6.56
N VAL A 10 -1.33 -54.89 -5.43
CA VAL A 10 -1.49 -53.86 -4.38
C VAL A 10 -0.86 -52.52 -4.80
N LEU A 11 0.18 -52.54 -5.64
CA LEU A 11 0.82 -51.31 -6.13
C LEU A 11 0.03 -50.61 -7.24
N ALA A 12 -0.93 -51.28 -7.87
CA ALA A 12 -1.70 -50.73 -9.00
C ALA A 12 -2.92 -49.89 -8.59
N VAL A 13 -3.33 -49.91 -7.30
CA VAL A 13 -4.49 -49.16 -6.81
C VAL A 13 -4.09 -47.81 -6.17
N ALA A 14 -2.80 -47.59 -5.93
CA ALA A 14 -2.29 -46.32 -5.38
C ALA A 14 -1.89 -45.31 -6.47
N VAL A 15 -2.47 -45.39 -7.68
CA VAL A 15 -2.54 -44.22 -8.57
C VAL A 15 -3.59 -43.28 -7.97
N GLY A 16 -3.24 -42.73 -6.80
CA GLY A 16 -3.95 -41.63 -6.19
C GLY A 16 -3.97 -40.54 -7.23
N THR A 17 -5.17 -40.20 -7.67
CA THR A 17 -5.43 -39.06 -8.51
C THR A 17 -4.84 -37.84 -7.81
N ALA A 18 -3.64 -37.45 -8.23
CA ALA A 18 -3.12 -36.11 -7.99
C ALA A 18 -4.05 -35.18 -8.75
N HIS A 19 -5.21 -34.90 -8.13
CA HIS A 19 -6.03 -33.78 -8.52
C HIS A 19 -5.11 -32.59 -8.33
N ALA A 20 -4.70 -31.99 -9.46
CA ALA A 20 -4.21 -30.64 -9.41
C ALA A 20 -5.24 -29.86 -8.61
N VAL A 21 -4.84 -29.36 -7.43
CA VAL A 21 -5.67 -28.44 -6.66
C VAL A 21 -5.75 -27.21 -7.55
N VAL A 22 -6.78 -27.16 -8.39
CA VAL A 22 -7.10 -25.95 -9.14
C VAL A 22 -7.35 -24.91 -8.06
N PRO A 23 -6.52 -23.86 -7.95
CA PRO A 23 -6.72 -22.85 -6.93
C PRO A 23 -8.14 -22.34 -7.13
N GLN A 24 -8.99 -22.57 -6.13
CA GLN A 24 -10.36 -22.13 -6.18
C GLN A 24 -10.31 -20.62 -6.18
N VAL A 25 -10.63 -20.02 -7.32
CA VAL A 25 -10.77 -18.57 -7.42
C VAL A 25 -11.91 -18.19 -6.48
N PRO A 26 -11.70 -17.24 -5.54
CA PRO A 26 -12.77 -16.83 -4.64
C PRO A 26 -13.99 -16.36 -5.43
N THR A 27 -15.19 -16.68 -4.95
CA THR A 27 -16.42 -16.26 -5.63
C THR A 27 -16.60 -14.74 -5.54
N ALA A 28 -17.40 -14.18 -6.44
CA ALA A 28 -17.73 -12.76 -6.41
C ALA A 28 -18.39 -12.36 -5.08
N GLU A 29 -19.23 -13.24 -4.53
CA GLU A 29 -19.90 -13.06 -3.24
C GLU A 29 -18.88 -13.01 -2.10
N TRP A 30 -17.92 -13.94 -2.08
CA TRP A 30 -16.87 -13.94 -1.07
C TRP A 30 -16.04 -12.65 -1.12
N LEU A 31 -15.65 -12.22 -2.32
CA LEU A 31 -14.89 -10.97 -2.52
C LEU A 31 -15.67 -9.76 -2.01
N LEU A 32 -16.97 -9.68 -2.35
CA LEU A 32 -17.84 -8.61 -1.88
C LEU A 32 -17.95 -8.61 -0.35
N ASP A 33 -18.02 -9.78 0.29
CA ASP A 33 -18.04 -9.86 1.74
C ASP A 33 -16.72 -9.42 2.38
N GLN A 34 -15.58 -9.70 1.77
CA GLN A 34 -14.29 -9.13 2.23
C GLN A 34 -14.29 -7.61 2.15
N VAL A 35 -14.80 -7.04 1.06
CA VAL A 35 -14.93 -5.58 0.91
C VAL A 35 -15.81 -5.01 2.01
N LYS A 36 -17.00 -5.58 2.24
CA LYS A 36 -17.92 -5.13 3.30
C LYS A 36 -17.27 -5.14 4.67
N ILE A 37 -16.58 -6.23 5.03
CA ILE A 37 -15.91 -6.36 6.34
C ILE A 37 -14.79 -5.32 6.45
N LEU A 38 -13.93 -5.23 5.45
CA LEU A 38 -12.78 -4.33 5.49
C LEU A 38 -13.19 -2.87 5.44
N SER A 39 -14.35 -2.53 4.88
CA SER A 39 -14.91 -1.18 4.81
C SER A 39 -16.01 -0.88 5.84
N ALA A 40 -16.29 -1.80 6.77
CA ALA A 40 -17.35 -1.62 7.74
C ALA A 40 -17.04 -0.43 8.68
N ALA A 41 -18.09 0.18 9.23
CA ALA A 41 -17.96 1.34 10.11
C ALA A 41 -17.12 1.04 11.36
N ASP A 42 -17.19 -0.20 11.86
CA ASP A 42 -16.36 -0.68 12.96
C ASP A 42 -14.88 -0.73 12.59
N THR A 43 -14.49 -0.70 11.32
CA THR A 43 -13.08 -0.53 10.97
C THR A 43 -12.61 0.91 11.13
N GLU A 44 -13.47 1.90 11.44
CA GLU A 44 -13.12 3.31 11.72
C GLU A 44 -12.19 3.99 10.68
N GLY A 45 -12.01 3.38 9.50
CA GLY A 45 -10.91 3.67 8.59
C GLY A 45 -9.60 2.94 8.94
N ARG A 46 -8.75 2.73 7.94
CA ARG A 46 -7.55 1.86 8.06
C ARG A 46 -6.25 2.66 8.01
N GLY A 47 -6.24 3.82 8.67
CA GLY A 47 -5.02 4.63 8.83
C GLY A 47 -3.96 3.88 9.63
N SER A 48 -2.68 4.01 9.26
CA SER A 48 -1.59 3.33 9.98
C SER A 48 -1.61 3.66 11.48
N GLY A 49 -1.58 2.61 12.30
CA GLY A 49 -1.54 2.72 13.77
C GLY A 49 -2.91 2.96 14.44
N THR A 50 -4.03 2.91 13.72
CA THR A 50 -5.36 3.03 14.33
C THR A 50 -5.91 1.67 14.80
N PRO A 51 -6.82 1.63 15.79
CA PRO A 51 -7.53 0.40 16.18
C PRO A 51 -8.29 -0.26 15.01
N GLY A 52 -8.76 0.57 14.08
CA GLY A 52 -9.38 0.18 12.82
C GLY A 52 -8.48 -0.63 11.90
N ALA A 53 -7.25 -0.14 11.67
CA ALA A 53 -6.24 -0.87 10.91
C ALA A 53 -5.87 -2.19 11.60
N ASP A 54 -5.79 -2.22 12.93
CA ASP A 54 -5.50 -3.45 13.69
C ASP A 54 -6.61 -4.50 13.52
N ARG A 55 -7.89 -4.09 13.49
CA ARG A 55 -9.01 -4.99 13.20
C ARG A 55 -8.93 -5.57 11.79
N ALA A 56 -8.65 -4.72 10.80
CA ALA A 56 -8.45 -5.16 9.42
C ALA A 56 -7.28 -6.14 9.28
N ALA A 57 -6.13 -5.85 9.93
CA ALA A 57 -4.96 -6.72 9.91
C ALA A 57 -5.26 -8.10 10.53
N ARG A 58 -6.00 -8.15 11.65
CA ARG A 58 -6.45 -9.42 12.26
C ARG A 58 -7.40 -10.21 11.36
N HIS A 59 -8.31 -9.54 10.67
CA HIS A 59 -9.18 -10.18 9.69
C HIS A 59 -8.37 -10.82 8.57
N ILE A 60 -7.43 -10.08 7.97
CA ILE A 60 -6.55 -10.58 6.91
C ILE A 60 -5.71 -11.77 7.40
N ALA A 61 -5.11 -11.68 8.59
CA ALA A 61 -4.36 -12.80 9.18
C ALA A 61 -5.23 -14.06 9.37
N THR A 62 -6.52 -13.88 9.68
CA THR A 62 -7.49 -14.99 9.77
C THR A 62 -7.71 -15.64 8.40
N GLN A 63 -7.87 -14.83 7.34
CA GLN A 63 -8.01 -15.34 5.97
C GLN A 63 -6.74 -16.07 5.50
N PHE A 64 -5.55 -15.53 5.79
CA PHE A 64 -4.28 -16.20 5.46
C PHE A 64 -4.15 -17.55 6.15
N ARG A 65 -4.50 -17.63 7.44
CA ARG A 65 -4.51 -18.90 8.16
C ARG A 65 -5.51 -19.89 7.55
N ALA A 66 -6.71 -19.44 7.20
CA ALA A 66 -7.73 -20.28 6.58
C ALA A 66 -7.30 -20.83 5.20
N ALA A 67 -6.51 -20.05 4.46
CA ALA A 67 -5.93 -20.45 3.19
C ALA A 67 -4.66 -21.31 3.32
N GLY A 68 -4.22 -21.63 4.54
CA GLY A 68 -3.06 -22.51 4.78
C GLY A 68 -1.70 -21.85 4.59
N LEU A 69 -1.63 -20.51 4.60
CA LEU A 69 -0.35 -19.81 4.49
C LEU A 69 0.47 -19.98 5.77
N THR A 70 1.79 -20.07 5.61
CA THR A 70 2.71 -20.02 6.75
C THR A 70 2.95 -18.56 7.14
N PRO A 71 2.92 -18.20 8.44
CA PRO A 71 3.22 -16.84 8.88
C PRO A 71 4.68 -16.45 8.60
N GLY A 72 4.91 -15.21 8.13
CA GLY A 72 6.23 -14.68 7.77
C GLY A 72 6.62 -13.38 8.49
N GLY A 73 5.83 -12.94 9.47
CA GLY A 73 6.06 -11.73 10.24
C GLY A 73 6.87 -11.97 11.51
N ASP A 74 6.85 -10.97 12.39
CA ASP A 74 7.60 -10.94 13.64
C ASP A 74 7.32 -12.18 14.47
N ARG A 75 8.39 -12.87 14.90
CA ARG A 75 8.32 -14.06 15.77
C ARG A 75 7.37 -15.15 15.26
N GLY A 76 7.28 -15.33 13.93
CA GLY A 76 6.42 -16.35 13.32
C GLY A 76 4.93 -16.03 13.37
N THR A 77 4.58 -14.74 13.44
CA THR A 77 3.19 -14.27 13.33
C THR A 77 2.87 -13.82 11.89
N TYR A 78 1.63 -13.41 11.63
CA TYR A 78 1.25 -12.79 10.35
C TYR A 78 1.50 -11.28 10.32
N PHE A 79 2.12 -10.71 11.37
CA PHE A 79 2.26 -9.28 11.55
C PHE A 79 3.73 -8.88 11.50
N GLN A 80 4.04 -7.87 10.69
CA GLN A 80 5.35 -7.22 10.68
C GLN A 80 5.19 -5.79 11.18
N SER A 81 5.88 -5.47 12.27
CA SER A 81 5.79 -4.17 12.93
C SER A 81 6.93 -3.27 12.46
N PHE A 82 6.61 -2.04 12.07
CA PHE A 82 7.60 -1.02 11.72
C PHE A 82 7.06 0.38 12.01
N SER A 83 7.97 1.34 12.17
CA SER A 83 7.60 2.73 12.42
C SER A 83 7.33 3.46 11.11
N VAL A 84 6.23 4.20 11.08
CA VAL A 84 5.89 5.12 10.00
C VAL A 84 5.52 6.49 10.57
N PRO A 85 5.84 7.60 9.89
CA PRO A 85 5.22 8.88 10.19
C PRO A 85 3.71 8.79 9.95
N THR A 86 2.90 8.97 11.00
CA THR A 86 1.43 8.93 10.93
C THR A 86 0.79 10.31 10.84
N GLY A 87 1.59 11.35 10.88
CA GLY A 87 1.15 12.73 10.77
C GLY A 87 2.32 13.66 10.60
N ILE A 88 2.05 14.81 10.00
CA ILE A 88 3.02 15.87 9.79
C ILE A 88 2.42 17.13 10.38
N ARG A 89 3.25 17.93 11.02
CA ARG A 89 2.85 19.22 11.58
C ARG A 89 3.65 20.31 10.92
N LEU A 90 2.98 21.40 10.62
CA LEU A 90 3.62 22.62 10.20
C LEU A 90 4.61 23.07 11.28
N GLY A 91 5.82 23.42 10.87
CA GLY A 91 6.79 24.10 11.73
C GLY A 91 6.29 25.46 12.24
N PRO A 92 7.01 26.09 13.19
CA PRO A 92 6.58 27.36 13.79
C PRO A 92 6.65 28.56 12.82
N ALA A 93 7.37 28.44 11.70
CA ALA A 93 7.67 29.56 10.79
C ALA A 93 7.45 29.17 9.32
N ASN A 94 6.22 28.78 8.96
CA ASN A 94 5.85 28.58 7.56
C ASN A 94 5.42 29.92 6.95
N ALA A 95 6.26 30.47 6.07
CA ALA A 95 6.01 31.74 5.41
C ALA A 95 6.38 31.64 3.92
N LEU A 96 5.58 32.30 3.09
CA LEU A 96 5.88 32.50 1.68
C LEU A 96 5.47 33.92 1.31
N ALA A 97 6.29 34.61 0.54
CA ALA A 97 6.01 35.98 0.11
C ALA A 97 6.49 36.21 -1.33
N LEU A 98 5.74 37.03 -2.05
CA LEU A 98 6.19 37.62 -3.31
C LEU A 98 7.02 38.87 -2.97
N LEU A 99 8.26 38.93 -3.47
CA LEU A 99 9.20 40.02 -3.20
C LEU A 99 9.36 41.00 -4.39
N GLY A 100 8.59 40.79 -5.45
CA GLY A 100 8.64 41.61 -6.68
C GLY A 100 8.06 43.03 -6.52
N PRO A 101 7.77 43.73 -7.62
CA PRO A 101 7.34 45.14 -7.62
C PRO A 101 6.10 45.45 -6.77
N ALA A 102 5.27 44.44 -6.50
CA ALA A 102 4.16 44.52 -5.56
C ALA A 102 4.35 43.46 -4.47
N PRO A 103 5.13 43.76 -3.40
CA PRO A 103 5.40 42.78 -2.35
C PRO A 103 4.12 42.33 -1.66
N ARG A 104 4.00 41.02 -1.44
CA ARG A 104 2.81 40.43 -0.80
C ARG A 104 3.19 39.19 0.00
N ALA A 105 2.91 39.22 1.30
CA ALA A 105 2.93 38.01 2.12
C ALA A 105 1.72 37.12 1.77
N LEU A 106 1.95 35.82 1.62
CA LEU A 106 0.91 34.83 1.35
C LEU A 106 0.38 34.25 2.66
N VAL A 107 -0.93 34.03 2.71
CA VAL A 107 -1.62 33.50 3.88
C VAL A 107 -1.57 31.98 3.88
N LEU A 108 -0.92 31.39 4.87
CA LEU A 108 -0.87 29.94 5.08
C LEU A 108 -2.29 29.36 5.23
N GLY A 109 -2.56 28.27 4.52
CA GLY A 109 -3.87 27.60 4.48
C GLY A 109 -4.90 28.26 3.55
N ALA A 110 -4.61 29.44 2.99
CA ALA A 110 -5.48 30.13 2.03
C ALA A 110 -4.79 30.35 0.68
N ASP A 111 -3.61 30.98 0.68
CA ASP A 111 -2.79 31.21 -0.52
C ASP A 111 -1.81 30.06 -0.77
N PHE A 112 -1.30 29.41 0.28
CA PHE A 112 -0.35 28.29 0.15
C PHE A 112 -0.43 27.32 1.32
N THR A 113 -0.04 26.06 1.08
CA THR A 113 0.17 25.04 2.11
C THR A 113 1.41 24.22 1.73
N PRO A 114 2.45 24.17 2.57
CA PRO A 114 3.61 23.31 2.34
C PRO A 114 3.20 21.86 2.17
N LEU A 115 3.89 21.13 1.28
CA LEU A 115 3.63 19.71 1.13
C LEU A 115 4.21 18.94 2.32
N ALA A 116 3.54 17.84 2.64
CA ALA A 116 3.96 16.88 3.65
C ALA A 116 5.42 16.39 3.50
N VAL A 117 5.93 16.39 2.28
CA VAL A 117 7.26 15.88 1.92
C VAL A 117 8.29 16.99 1.68
N SER A 118 7.93 18.25 1.96
CA SER A 118 8.86 19.38 1.85
C SER A 118 9.97 19.29 2.90
N ALA A 119 11.18 19.73 2.52
CA ALA A 119 12.28 19.89 3.45
C ALA A 119 12.12 21.16 4.29
N ASP A 120 12.75 21.17 5.46
CA ASP A 120 12.91 22.39 6.26
C ASP A 120 13.99 23.29 5.63
N GLY A 121 13.74 24.59 5.54
CA GLY A 121 14.71 25.53 4.98
C GLY A 121 14.14 26.91 4.67
N VAL A 122 15.00 27.79 4.19
CA VAL A 122 14.65 29.12 3.67
C VAL A 122 15.29 29.22 2.29
N GLU A 123 14.47 29.52 1.28
CA GLU A 123 14.90 29.67 -0.11
C GLU A 123 14.25 30.92 -0.71
N GLU A 124 14.98 31.59 -1.59
CA GLU A 124 14.53 32.78 -2.33
C GLU A 124 14.99 32.65 -3.79
N GLY A 125 14.11 32.98 -4.73
CA GLY A 125 14.45 32.92 -6.15
C GLY A 125 13.34 33.47 -7.04
N ASP A 126 13.64 33.59 -8.32
CA ASP A 126 12.68 33.99 -9.34
C ASP A 126 11.60 32.92 -9.52
N VAL A 127 10.36 33.35 -9.72
CA VAL A 127 9.23 32.47 -9.95
C VAL A 127 8.96 32.37 -11.45
N VAL A 128 9.06 31.16 -11.99
CA VAL A 128 8.75 30.85 -13.39
C VAL A 128 7.58 29.87 -13.48
N PHE A 129 6.83 29.93 -14.58
CA PHE A 129 5.76 28.96 -14.86
C PHE A 129 6.34 27.75 -15.60
N ALA A 130 6.42 26.60 -14.92
CA ALA A 130 7.04 25.37 -15.44
C ALA A 130 6.02 24.28 -15.84
N GLY A 131 4.84 24.67 -16.33
CA GLY A 131 3.83 23.72 -16.80
C GLY A 131 3.41 22.70 -15.72
N TYR A 132 3.51 21.41 -16.03
CA TYR A 132 3.23 20.31 -15.10
C TYR A 132 4.49 19.76 -14.42
N GLY A 133 5.66 20.33 -14.71
CA GLY A 133 6.95 19.85 -14.20
C GLY A 133 7.35 18.48 -14.73
N ILE A 134 7.00 18.18 -15.99
CA ILE A 134 7.24 16.86 -16.60
C ILE A 134 8.47 16.91 -17.51
N THR A 135 9.40 15.97 -17.30
CA THR A 135 10.44 15.62 -18.29
C THR A 135 10.22 14.17 -18.75
N ALA A 136 9.91 13.99 -20.03
CA ALA A 136 9.63 12.69 -20.63
C ALA A 136 10.34 12.53 -22.00
N PRO A 137 11.65 12.18 -22.01
CA PRO A 137 12.45 12.15 -23.23
C PRO A 137 11.92 11.18 -24.31
N GLY A 138 11.35 10.04 -23.90
CA GLY A 138 10.77 9.06 -24.82
C GLY A 138 9.52 9.56 -25.57
N LEU A 139 8.90 10.64 -25.08
CA LEU A 139 7.78 11.32 -25.73
C LEU A 139 8.19 12.66 -26.37
N GLY A 140 9.48 13.01 -26.32
CA GLY A 140 9.99 14.29 -26.81
C GLY A 140 9.43 15.50 -26.05
N TRP A 141 9.11 15.35 -24.77
CA TRP A 141 8.47 16.38 -23.95
C TRP A 141 9.34 16.79 -22.75
N ASP A 142 9.45 18.10 -22.51
CA ASP A 142 10.10 18.66 -21.32
C ASP A 142 9.52 20.03 -20.98
N ASP A 143 8.75 20.14 -19.89
CA ASP A 143 8.16 21.40 -19.43
C ASP A 143 9.20 22.41 -18.94
N TYR A 144 10.42 21.95 -18.66
CA TYR A 144 11.52 22.80 -18.21
C TYR A 144 12.37 23.34 -19.38
N ALA A 145 12.11 22.92 -20.62
CA ALA A 145 12.87 23.36 -21.76
C ALA A 145 12.73 24.88 -21.98
N GLY A 146 13.83 25.61 -21.83
CA GLY A 146 13.88 27.05 -22.05
C GLY A 146 13.56 27.91 -20.82
N LEU A 147 13.39 27.28 -19.65
CA LEU A 147 13.43 27.95 -18.35
C LEU A 147 14.87 28.12 -17.85
#